data_AF-A0A522D4F2-F1
#
_entry.id   AF-A0A522D4F2-F1
#
_cell.length_a   1.000
_cell.length_b   1.000
_cell.length_c   1.000
_cell.angle_alpha   90.00
_cell.angle_beta   90.00
_cell.angle_gamma   90.00
#
_symmetry.space_group_name_H-M   'P 1'
#
loop_
_entity.id
_entity.type
_entity.pdbx_description
1 polymer ?
#
loop_
_entity_poly.entity_id
_entity_poly.type
_entity_poly.pdbx_seq_one_letter_code
_entity_poly.pdbx_strand_id
1 'polypeptide(L)'
;MGENWYIIVEEHAIVREEPDINSKELTKLRITDLVKVTDKNESNTAYENLSGWLYVDTGRYEDFKKRTILHGWIQVISVATTERFRRVHQFSEYEIREKIGDYLLAYKFNENGTYNREILKYGERSTILKNGALFSYKNVIFANDEDGNGFELFYIHKDESLCTKYTHSDSTPICATRIIKPKQ
;
A
#
# COMPACT_ATOMS: atom_id res chain seq x y z
N MET A 1 8.35 7.79 -6.51
CA MET A 1 8.65 6.37 -6.24
C MET A 1 9.60 5.90 -7.33
N GLY A 2 10.70 5.23 -6.99
CA GLY A 2 11.70 4.82 -8.00
C GLY A 2 11.17 3.75 -8.94
N GLU A 3 11.81 3.61 -10.10
CA GLU A 3 11.60 2.49 -11.02
C GLU A 3 11.84 1.17 -10.23
N ASN A 4 10.94 0.19 -10.38
CA ASN A 4 10.93 -1.14 -9.73
C ASN A 4 10.18 -1.31 -8.40
N TRP A 5 9.46 -0.30 -7.89
CA TRP A 5 8.56 -0.52 -6.75
C TRP A 5 7.16 -0.92 -7.21
N TYR A 6 6.61 -1.93 -6.54
CA TYR A 6 5.30 -2.48 -6.80
C TYR A 6 4.48 -2.50 -5.51
N ILE A 7 3.18 -2.28 -5.66
CA ILE A 7 2.19 -2.26 -4.59
C ILE A 7 1.46 -3.61 -4.59
N ILE A 8 1.32 -4.24 -3.43
CA ILE A 8 0.50 -5.44 -3.26
C ILE A 8 -0.98 -5.06 -3.33
N VAL A 9 -1.74 -5.72 -4.21
CA VAL A 9 -3.14 -5.38 -4.52
C VAL A 9 -4.12 -6.53 -4.23
N GLU A 10 -3.67 -7.56 -3.51
CA GLU A 10 -4.47 -8.71 -3.10
C GLU A 10 -4.33 -8.94 -1.59
N GLU A 11 -5.39 -9.40 -0.93
CA GLU A 11 -5.45 -9.52 0.54
C GLU A 11 -4.40 -10.48 1.13
N HIS A 12 -3.81 -11.38 0.34
CA HIS A 12 -2.81 -12.35 0.81
C HIS A 12 -1.85 -12.75 -0.31
N ALA A 13 -0.97 -11.84 -0.71
CA ALA A 13 0.02 -12.15 -1.73
C ALA A 13 1.14 -13.04 -1.15
N ILE A 14 1.30 -14.23 -1.72
CA ILE A 14 2.22 -15.24 -1.21
C ILE A 14 3.57 -15.09 -1.91
N VAL A 15 4.63 -14.97 -1.13
CA VAL A 15 6.01 -15.00 -1.62
C VAL A 15 6.54 -16.42 -1.46
N ARG A 16 7.15 -16.94 -2.52
CA ARG A 16 7.51 -18.34 -2.69
C ARG A 16 9.00 -18.50 -3.00
N GLU A 17 9.53 -19.67 -2.68
CA GLU A 17 10.94 -20.00 -2.95
C GLU A 17 11.25 -20.13 -4.45
N GLU A 18 10.31 -20.69 -5.22
CA GLU A 18 10.40 -20.86 -6.68
C GLU A 18 9.13 -20.32 -7.37
N PRO A 19 9.16 -20.03 -8.69
CA PRO A 19 8.01 -19.51 -9.43
C PRO A 19 6.99 -20.63 -9.75
N ASP A 20 6.54 -21.34 -8.71
CA ASP A 20 5.58 -22.44 -8.77
C ASP A 20 4.59 -22.30 -7.61
N ILE A 21 3.29 -22.41 -7.91
CA ILE A 21 2.22 -22.37 -6.90
C ILE A 21 2.35 -23.47 -5.83
N ASN A 22 3.05 -24.56 -6.12
CA ASN A 22 3.27 -25.68 -5.20
C ASN A 22 4.59 -25.56 -4.43
N SER A 23 5.43 -24.56 -4.72
CA SER A 23 6.69 -24.40 -3.99
C SER A 23 6.45 -23.95 -2.55
N LYS A 24 7.48 -24.07 -1.71
CA LYS A 24 7.47 -23.58 -0.33
C LYS A 24 7.04 -22.12 -0.23
N GLU A 25 6.10 -21.84 0.67
CA GLU A 25 5.72 -20.48 1.06
C GLU A 25 6.76 -19.90 2.01
N LEU A 26 7.31 -18.73 1.66
CA LEU A 26 8.28 -18.02 2.48
C LEU A 26 7.59 -17.02 3.41
N THR A 27 6.64 -16.23 2.88
CA THR A 27 5.87 -15.27 3.66
C THR A 27 4.56 -14.88 2.96
N LYS A 28 3.68 -14.18 3.69
CA LYS A 28 2.45 -13.59 3.17
C LYS A 28 2.50 -12.08 3.35
N LEU A 29 2.39 -11.35 2.24
CA LEU A 29 2.33 -9.90 2.21
C LEU A 29 0.89 -9.42 2.29
N ARG A 30 0.70 -8.28 2.95
CA ARG A 30 -0.61 -7.65 3.11
C ARG A 30 -0.86 -6.75 1.91
N ILE A 31 -2.13 -6.55 1.58
CA ILE A 31 -2.53 -5.49 0.65
C ILE A 31 -1.91 -4.16 1.07
N THR A 32 -1.50 -3.34 0.10
CA THR A 32 -0.76 -2.08 0.27
C THR A 32 0.69 -2.20 0.77
N ASP A 33 1.20 -3.40 1.05
CA ASP A 33 2.64 -3.59 1.23
C ASP A 33 3.38 -3.19 -0.06
N LEU A 34 4.60 -2.68 0.09
CA LEU A 34 5.48 -2.31 -1.00
C LEU A 34 6.56 -3.39 -1.16
N VAL A 35 6.80 -3.80 -2.39
CA VAL A 35 7.90 -4.70 -2.75
C VAL A 35 8.74 -4.08 -3.84
N LYS A 36 10.03 -4.42 -3.87
CA LYS A 36 10.93 -4.00 -4.94
C LYS A 36 11.21 -5.20 -5.83
N VAL A 37 10.94 -5.07 -7.12
CA VAL A 37 11.34 -6.09 -8.10
C VAL A 37 12.85 -6.03 -8.27
N THR A 38 13.50 -7.19 -8.20
CA THR A 38 14.96 -7.34 -8.32
C THR A 38 15.28 -8.54 -9.21
N ASP A 39 16.47 -8.54 -9.82
CA ASP A 39 16.96 -9.71 -10.54
C ASP A 39 17.47 -10.77 -9.55
N LYS A 40 17.12 -12.04 -9.76
CA LYS A 40 17.62 -13.17 -8.93
C LYS A 40 19.14 -13.36 -9.11
N ASN A 41 19.70 -12.93 -10.24
CA ASN A 41 21.13 -12.98 -10.55
C ASN A 41 21.64 -11.59 -10.95
N GLU A 42 22.69 -11.08 -10.30
CA GLU A 42 23.41 -9.86 -10.71
C GLU A 42 24.10 -9.98 -12.08
N SER A 43 23.96 -11.12 -12.77
CA SER A 43 24.44 -11.32 -14.14
C SER A 43 23.36 -10.96 -15.16
N ASN A 44 23.49 -9.77 -15.73
CA ASN A 44 22.90 -9.25 -16.98
C ASN A 44 22.11 -10.26 -17.82
N THR A 45 20.90 -10.53 -17.40
CA THR A 45 19.76 -10.85 -18.26
C THR A 45 18.57 -10.54 -17.39
N ALA A 46 17.82 -9.49 -17.76
CA ALA A 46 16.46 -9.30 -17.28
C ALA A 46 15.78 -10.66 -17.43
N TYR A 47 15.53 -11.34 -16.31
CA TYR A 47 14.70 -12.53 -16.32
C TYR A 47 13.32 -12.02 -16.71
N GLU A 48 13.07 -12.04 -18.01
CA GLU A 48 11.76 -11.80 -18.60
C GLU A 48 10.76 -12.54 -17.72
N ASN A 49 9.79 -11.78 -17.19
CA ASN A 49 8.59 -12.29 -16.51
C ASN A 49 8.37 -13.76 -16.90
N LEU A 50 8.69 -14.70 -15.99
CA LEU A 50 8.36 -16.10 -16.22
C LEU A 50 6.83 -16.17 -16.18
N SER A 51 6.19 -15.93 -17.33
CA SER A 51 4.76 -15.94 -17.63
C SER A 51 3.83 -15.75 -16.42
N GLY A 52 4.05 -14.70 -15.62
CA GLY A 52 3.23 -14.41 -14.44
C GLY A 52 3.96 -14.35 -13.09
N TRP A 53 5.28 -14.46 -13.02
CA TRP A 53 6.05 -14.35 -11.78
C TRP A 53 7.10 -13.23 -11.79
N LEU A 54 7.30 -12.62 -10.62
CA LEU A 54 8.32 -11.61 -10.34
C LEU A 54 9.16 -12.06 -9.14
N TYR A 55 10.47 -11.83 -9.21
CA TYR A 55 11.35 -11.97 -8.05
C TYR A 55 11.41 -10.64 -7.31
N VAL A 56 11.18 -10.66 -5.99
CA VAL A 56 11.02 -9.45 -5.19
C VAL A 56 11.82 -9.47 -3.91
N ASP A 57 12.35 -8.31 -3.57
CA ASP A 57 12.74 -7.91 -2.22
C ASP A 57 11.46 -7.47 -1.47
N THR A 58 11.17 -8.14 -0.35
CA THR A 58 9.97 -7.89 0.45
C THR A 58 10.13 -6.78 1.50
N GLY A 59 11.35 -6.28 1.70
CA GLY A 59 11.71 -5.37 2.79
C GLY A 59 11.62 -5.99 4.19
N ARG A 60 11.27 -7.27 4.31
CA ARG A 60 11.16 -8.01 5.58
C ARG A 60 12.46 -8.75 5.87
N TYR A 61 12.87 -8.83 7.13
CA TYR A 61 14.05 -9.59 7.50
C TYR A 61 13.75 -11.09 7.54
N GLU A 62 14.59 -11.87 6.86
CA GLU A 62 14.67 -13.32 7.06
C GLU A 62 15.36 -13.63 8.40
N ASP A 63 16.47 -12.94 8.66
CA ASP A 63 17.21 -12.99 9.92
C ASP A 63 17.56 -11.56 10.36
N PHE A 64 16.87 -11.09 11.40
CA PHE A 64 17.06 -9.73 11.94
C PHE A 64 18.49 -9.48 12.44
N LYS A 65 19.18 -10.51 12.95
CA LYS A 65 20.56 -10.37 13.46
C LYS A 65 21.55 -10.23 12.30
N LYS A 66 21.33 -10.95 11.21
CA LYS A 66 22.18 -10.90 10.01
C LYS A 66 21.82 -9.77 9.05
N ARG A 67 20.68 -9.10 9.27
CA ARG A 67 20.12 -8.06 8.39
C ARG A 67 19.89 -8.57 6.97
N THR A 68 19.62 -9.86 6.81
CA THR A 68 19.31 -10.46 5.52
C THR A 68 17.84 -10.20 5.19
N ILE A 69 17.60 -9.57 4.04
CA ILE A 69 16.24 -9.30 3.56
C ILE A 69 15.70 -10.54 2.87
N LEU A 70 14.45 -10.88 3.17
CA LEU A 70 13.73 -11.98 2.56
C LEU A 70 13.38 -11.63 1.12
N HIS A 71 13.85 -12.46 0.20
CA HIS A 71 13.53 -12.41 -1.22
C HIS A 71 12.70 -13.63 -1.63
N GLY A 72 11.96 -13.52 -2.73
CA GLY A 72 11.26 -14.67 -3.32
C GLY A 72 10.40 -14.30 -4.51
N TRP A 73 9.69 -15.29 -5.05
CA TRP A 73 8.81 -15.15 -6.18
C TRP A 73 7.38 -14.82 -5.77
N ILE A 74 6.78 -13.86 -6.45
CA ILE A 74 5.38 -13.43 -6.28
C ILE A 74 4.68 -13.44 -7.63
N GLN A 75 3.37 -13.70 -7.64
CA GLN A 75 2.61 -13.62 -8.88
C GLN A 75 2.38 -12.16 -9.30
N VAL A 76 2.55 -11.88 -10.59
CA VAL A 76 2.32 -10.56 -11.21
C VAL A 76 0.90 -10.06 -10.94
N ILE A 77 -0.08 -10.96 -10.89
CA ILE A 77 -1.50 -10.59 -10.64
C ILE A 77 -1.72 -9.96 -9.25
N SER A 78 -0.85 -10.28 -8.29
CA SER A 78 -0.95 -9.81 -6.91
C SER A 78 -0.29 -8.44 -6.69
N VAL A 79 0.34 -7.87 -7.73
CA VAL A 79 1.03 -6.57 -7.65
C VAL A 79 0.61 -5.59 -8.74
N ALA A 80 0.86 -4.30 -8.50
CA ALA A 80 0.67 -3.24 -9.49
C ALA A 80 1.70 -2.12 -9.33
N THR A 81 2.12 -1.52 -10.45
CA THR A 81 2.81 -0.23 -10.48
C THR A 81 1.80 0.92 -10.37
N THR A 82 2.29 2.11 -10.01
CA THR A 82 1.46 3.33 -9.95
C THR A 82 0.81 3.69 -11.29
N GLU A 83 1.37 3.26 -12.41
CA GLU A 83 0.83 3.49 -13.76
C GLU A 83 -0.53 2.79 -14.01
N ARG A 84 -0.82 1.72 -13.26
CA ARG A 84 -2.12 1.03 -13.35
C ARG A 84 -3.23 1.77 -12.62
N PHE A 85 -2.89 2.70 -11.72
CA PHE A 85 -3.85 3.47 -10.96
C PHE A 85 -4.47 4.56 -11.82
N ARG A 86 -5.79 4.71 -11.71
CA ARG A 86 -6.56 5.71 -12.45
C ARG A 86 -7.15 6.73 -11.49
N ARG A 87 -7.21 7.99 -11.93
CA ARG A 87 -7.77 9.07 -11.12
C ARG A 87 -9.22 8.76 -10.77
N VAL A 88 -9.56 8.92 -9.49
CA VAL A 88 -10.92 8.80 -8.99
C VAL A 88 -11.60 10.15 -9.16
N HIS A 89 -12.79 10.15 -9.78
CA HIS A 89 -13.63 11.35 -9.92
C HIS A 89 -14.89 11.31 -9.06
N GLN A 90 -15.27 10.11 -8.60
CA GLN A 90 -16.37 9.87 -7.70
C GLN A 90 -15.94 8.85 -6.64
N PHE A 91 -16.09 9.21 -5.37
CA PHE A 91 -15.69 8.39 -4.23
C PHE A 91 -16.72 8.48 -3.11
N SER A 92 -16.62 7.57 -2.15
CA SER A 92 -17.38 7.66 -0.91
C SER A 92 -16.64 8.55 0.08
N GLU A 93 -17.36 9.31 0.90
CA GLU A 93 -16.73 10.08 1.96
C GLU A 93 -16.29 9.16 3.11
N TYR A 94 -15.06 9.38 3.57
CA TYR A 94 -14.47 8.68 4.71
C TYR A 94 -13.69 9.69 5.55
N GLU A 95 -13.55 9.42 6.84
CA GLU A 95 -12.67 10.16 7.73
C GLU A 95 -11.91 9.19 8.63
N ILE A 96 -10.58 9.29 8.61
CA ILE A 96 -9.69 8.55 9.50
C ILE A 96 -8.98 9.58 10.36
N ARG A 97 -9.07 9.45 11.69
CA ARG A 97 -8.35 10.35 12.61
C ARG A 97 -7.83 9.56 13.81
N GLU A 98 -6.60 9.09 13.68
CA GLU A 98 -5.95 8.24 14.69
C GLU A 98 -4.51 8.67 14.95
N LYS A 99 -4.02 8.40 16.16
CA LYS A 99 -2.61 8.62 16.53
C LYS A 99 -1.92 7.28 16.78
N ILE A 100 -0.85 7.00 16.04
CA ILE A 100 -0.09 5.75 16.08
C ILE A 100 1.34 6.06 16.49
N GLY A 101 1.66 5.88 17.77
CA GLY A 101 2.93 6.37 18.32
C GLY A 101 3.05 7.89 18.14
N ASP A 102 4.08 8.33 17.41
CA ASP A 102 4.29 9.75 17.09
C ASP A 102 3.70 10.18 15.74
N TYR A 103 3.05 9.25 15.02
CA TYR A 103 2.44 9.50 13.73
C TYR A 103 0.96 9.85 13.87
N LEU A 104 0.50 10.91 13.18
CA LEU A 104 -0.91 11.29 13.09
C LEU A 104 -1.46 10.83 11.74
N LEU A 105 -2.41 9.91 11.78
CA LEU A 105 -3.17 9.44 10.63
C LEU A 105 -4.50 10.20 10.58
N ALA A 106 -4.47 11.40 10.00
CA ALA A 106 -5.63 12.29 9.91
C ALA A 106 -5.95 12.61 8.44
N TYR A 107 -6.95 11.95 7.89
CA TYR A 107 -7.38 12.04 6.49
C TYR A 107 -8.88 12.23 6.38
N LYS A 108 -9.29 13.13 5.48
CA LYS A 108 -10.68 13.30 5.07
C LYS A 108 -10.78 13.11 3.56
N PHE A 109 -11.60 12.15 3.13
CA PHE A 109 -11.79 11.79 1.74
C PHE A 109 -13.11 12.38 1.23
N ASN A 110 -13.08 13.04 0.08
CA ASN A 110 -14.22 13.77 -0.47
C ASN A 110 -14.84 13.03 -1.67
N GLU A 111 -16.12 13.28 -1.94
CA GLU A 111 -16.86 12.61 -3.01
C GLU A 111 -16.29 12.83 -4.41
N ASN A 112 -15.58 13.93 -4.64
CA ASN A 112 -14.98 14.27 -5.93
C ASN A 112 -13.61 13.59 -6.18
N GLY A 113 -13.22 12.64 -5.34
CA GLY A 113 -11.95 11.92 -5.46
C GLY A 113 -10.72 12.71 -5.03
N THR A 114 -10.89 13.76 -4.21
CA THR A 114 -9.80 14.43 -3.51
C THR A 114 -9.74 14.01 -2.05
N TYR A 115 -8.64 14.34 -1.37
CA TYR A 115 -8.54 14.22 0.07
C TYR A 115 -7.80 15.40 0.69
N ASN A 116 -7.98 15.56 1.98
CA ASN A 116 -7.23 16.46 2.84
C ASN A 116 -6.54 15.62 3.92
N ARG A 117 -5.31 15.98 4.32
CA ARG A 117 -4.63 15.38 5.47
C ARG A 117 -3.97 16.40 6.37
N GLU A 118 -3.95 16.10 7.66
CA GLU A 118 -3.18 16.84 8.67
C GLU A 118 -1.89 16.09 8.98
N ILE A 119 -0.75 16.80 8.94
CA ILE A 119 0.57 16.25 9.26
C ILE A 119 1.12 16.99 10.47
N LEU A 120 1.54 16.25 11.51
CA LEU A 120 2.28 16.83 12.62
C LEU A 120 3.69 17.24 12.17
N LYS A 121 4.07 18.48 12.44
CA LYS A 121 5.47 18.89 12.25
C LYS A 121 6.33 18.35 13.39
N TYR A 122 7.45 17.72 13.04
CA TYR A 122 8.39 17.21 14.03
C TYR A 122 8.90 18.33 14.94
N GLY A 123 8.74 18.16 16.26
CA GLY A 123 9.17 19.14 17.27
C GLY A 123 8.27 20.37 17.45
N GLU A 124 7.18 20.49 16.68
CA GLU A 124 6.20 21.58 16.85
C GLU A 124 4.84 21.02 17.33
N ARG A 125 4.04 21.86 18.01
CA ARG A 125 2.64 21.55 18.33
C ARG A 125 1.68 21.90 17.17
N SER A 126 2.21 22.23 16.00
CA SER A 126 1.45 22.69 14.84
C SER A 126 1.24 21.57 13.82
N THR A 127 0.15 21.66 13.06
CA THR A 127 -0.14 20.77 11.93
C THR A 127 0.00 21.52 10.60
N ILE A 128 0.40 20.80 9.55
CA ILE A 128 0.31 21.26 8.17
C ILE A 128 -0.90 20.56 7.53
N LEU A 129 -1.71 21.33 6.83
CA LEU A 129 -2.77 20.80 5.97
C LEU A 129 -2.21 20.58 4.57
N LYS A 130 -2.45 19.38 4.04
CA LYS A 130 -2.15 19.04 2.65
C LYS A 130 -3.40 18.53 1.95
N ASN A 131 -3.44 18.76 0.64
CA ASN A 131 -4.49 18.28 -0.24
C ASN A 131 -3.88 17.34 -1.28
N GLY A 132 -4.71 16.48 -1.84
CA GLY A 132 -4.28 15.54 -2.86
C GLY A 132 -5.42 14.95 -3.66
N ALA A 133 -5.05 14.10 -4.60
CA ALA A 133 -5.98 13.35 -5.43
C ALA A 133 -5.90 11.85 -5.13
N LEU A 134 -7.02 11.18 -5.28
CA LEU A 134 -7.12 9.73 -5.15
C LEU A 134 -6.99 9.08 -6.52
N PHE A 135 -6.27 7.97 -6.54
CA PHE A 135 -6.18 7.08 -7.67
C PHE A 135 -6.52 5.66 -7.20
N SER A 136 -7.18 4.86 -8.03
CA SER A 136 -7.57 3.51 -7.65
C SER A 136 -7.14 2.46 -8.66
N TYR A 137 -6.87 1.27 -8.16
CA TYR A 137 -6.69 0.05 -8.95
C TYR A 137 -7.12 -1.15 -8.11
N LYS A 138 -8.03 -1.99 -8.64
CA LYS A 138 -8.77 -2.99 -7.85
C LYS A 138 -9.36 -2.33 -6.60
N ASN A 139 -9.12 -2.88 -5.42
CA ASN A 139 -9.55 -2.34 -4.13
C ASN A 139 -8.49 -1.49 -3.43
N VAL A 140 -7.38 -1.12 -4.09
CA VAL A 140 -6.35 -0.25 -3.52
C VAL A 140 -6.57 1.20 -3.94
N ILE A 141 -6.42 2.11 -2.97
CA ILE A 141 -6.48 3.56 -3.17
C ILE A 141 -5.09 4.14 -2.90
N PHE A 142 -4.56 4.83 -3.90
CA PHE A 142 -3.33 5.60 -3.83
C PHE A 142 -3.70 7.07 -3.66
N ALA A 143 -3.47 7.61 -2.45
CA ALA A 143 -3.66 9.00 -2.13
C ALA A 143 -2.33 9.73 -2.35
N ASN A 144 -2.29 10.67 -3.30
CA ASN A 144 -1.08 11.40 -3.64
C ASN A 144 -1.27 12.90 -3.43
N ASP A 145 -0.35 13.53 -2.70
CA ASP A 145 -0.37 14.96 -2.45
C ASP A 145 -0.27 15.73 -3.78
N GLU A 146 -0.88 16.90 -3.86
CA GLU A 146 -0.83 17.77 -5.05
C GLU A 146 0.61 18.19 -5.41
N ASP A 147 1.47 18.33 -4.40
CA ASP A 147 2.89 18.69 -4.58
C ASP A 147 3.77 17.50 -4.97
N GLY A 148 3.22 16.27 -5.00
CA GLY A 148 3.94 15.04 -5.31
C GLY A 148 4.97 14.60 -4.25
N ASN A 149 5.07 15.30 -3.12
CA ASN A 149 6.09 15.04 -2.09
C ASN A 149 5.64 13.99 -1.06
N GLY A 150 4.39 13.53 -1.13
CA GLY A 150 3.88 12.55 -0.20
C GLY A 150 2.74 11.74 -0.78
N PHE A 151 2.68 10.48 -0.38
CA PHE A 151 1.58 9.59 -0.72
C PHE A 151 1.25 8.72 0.49
N GLU A 152 0.08 8.11 0.47
CA GLU A 152 -0.31 7.04 1.37
C GLU A 152 -1.19 6.02 0.62
N LEU A 153 -1.12 4.76 1.05
CA LEU A 153 -1.89 3.68 0.47
C LEU A 153 -3.00 3.23 1.42
N PHE A 154 -4.19 3.07 0.86
CA PHE A 154 -5.37 2.56 1.55
C PHE A 154 -5.96 1.41 0.74
N TYR A 155 -6.89 0.66 1.33
CA TYR A 155 -7.66 -0.34 0.61
C TYR A 155 -9.11 -0.37 1.08
N ILE A 156 -10.01 -0.72 0.17
CA ILE A 156 -11.42 -0.98 0.46
C ILE A 156 -11.54 -2.45 0.86
N HIS A 157 -11.98 -2.69 2.09
CA HIS A 157 -12.28 -4.03 2.60
C HIS A 157 -13.68 -4.49 2.15
N LYS A 158 -14.00 -5.78 2.35
CA LYS A 158 -15.25 -6.40 1.86
C LYS A 158 -16.52 -5.80 2.44
N ASP A 159 -16.43 -5.19 3.61
CA ASP A 159 -17.51 -4.46 4.29
C ASP A 159 -17.60 -2.98 3.87
N GLU A 160 -16.94 -2.61 2.76
CA GLU A 160 -16.86 -1.25 2.21
C GLU A 160 -16.14 -0.23 3.11
N SER A 161 -15.47 -0.68 4.17
CA SER A 161 -14.62 0.16 5.00
C SER A 161 -13.30 0.51 4.27
N LEU A 162 -12.81 1.74 4.48
CA LEU A 162 -11.53 2.20 3.97
C LEU A 162 -10.46 1.99 5.03
N CYS A 163 -9.53 1.07 4.77
CA CYS A 163 -8.53 0.64 5.73
C CYS A 163 -7.12 1.09 5.35
N THR A 164 -6.25 1.16 6.35
CA THR A 164 -4.82 1.45 6.19
C THR A 164 -3.98 0.20 6.41
N LYS A 165 -2.70 0.24 6.01
CA LYS A 165 -1.72 -0.82 6.36
C LYS A 165 -1.42 -0.90 7.85
N TYR A 166 -1.69 0.17 8.60
CA TYR A 166 -1.40 0.24 10.02
C TYR A 166 -2.48 -0.48 10.83
N THR A 167 -2.07 -1.03 11.96
CA THR A 167 -2.95 -1.78 12.86
C THR A 167 -2.89 -1.20 14.26
N HIS A 168 -3.97 -1.41 15.03
CA HIS A 168 -3.93 -1.26 16.48
C HIS A 168 -3.00 -2.33 17.10
N SER A 169 -2.77 -2.22 18.42
CA SER A 169 -1.90 -3.13 19.17
C SER A 169 -2.38 -4.59 19.16
N ASP A 170 -3.68 -4.81 18.96
CA ASP A 170 -4.31 -6.13 18.82
C ASP A 170 -4.24 -6.68 17.38
N SER A 171 -3.50 -6.01 16.49
CA SER A 171 -3.38 -6.33 15.06
C SER A 171 -4.65 -6.09 14.22
N THR A 172 -5.67 -5.43 14.75
CA THR A 172 -6.84 -5.02 13.95
C THR A 172 -6.47 -3.86 13.01
N PRO A 173 -6.83 -3.92 11.72
CA PRO A 173 -6.57 -2.81 10.80
C PRO A 173 -7.33 -1.55 11.21
N ILE A 174 -6.69 -0.39 11.03
CA ILE A 174 -7.35 0.89 11.22
C ILE A 174 -8.19 1.18 9.98
N CYS A 175 -9.50 1.26 10.16
CA CYS A 175 -10.46 1.46 9.08
C CYS A 175 -11.48 2.56 9.41
N ALA A 176 -11.92 3.30 8.38
CA ALA A 176 -13.06 4.20 8.44
C ALA A 176 -14.27 3.57 7.77
N THR A 177 -15.43 3.77 8.38
CA THR A 177 -16.72 3.47 7.73
C THR A 177 -17.15 4.65 6.86
N ARG A 178 -17.94 4.35 5.84
CA ARG A 178 -18.48 5.36 4.93
C ARG A 178 -19.37 6.34 5.68
N ILE A 179 -19.17 7.64 5.43
CA ILE A 179 -20.06 8.67 5.94
C ILE A 179 -21.33 8.67 5.09
N ILE A 180 -22.47 8.33 5.69
CA ILE A 180 -23.78 8.36 5.04
C ILE A 180 -24.46 9.67 5.43
N LYS A 181 -24.51 10.63 4.51
CA LYS A 181 -25.32 11.84 4.70
C LYS A 181 -26.80 11.48 4.58
N PRO A 182 -27.67 11.90 5.51
CA PRO A 182 -29.11 11.75 5.33
C PRO A 182 -29.53 12.50 4.07
N LYS A 183 -30.35 11.87 3.23
CA LYS A 183 -30.98 12.55 2.09
C LYS A 183 -31.82 13.70 2.65
N GLN A 184 -31.45 14.93 2.28
CA GLN A 184 -32.27 16.13 2.52
C GLN A 184 -33.47 16.15 1.58
#